data_AF-G0TSJ6-F1
#
_entry.id   AF-G0TSJ6-F1
#
_cell.length_a   1.000
_cell.length_b   1.000
_cell.length_c   1.000
_cell.angle_alpha   90.00
_cell.angle_beta   90.00
_cell.angle_gamma   90.00
#
_symmetry.space_group_name_H-M   'P 1'
#
loop_
_entity.id
_entity.type
_entity.pdbx_description
1 polymer ?
#
loop_
_entity_poly.entity_id
_entity_poly.type
_entity_poly.pdbx_seq_one_letter_code
_entity_poly.pdbx_strand_id
1 'polypeptide(L)'
;LACADSGSLHSIKVFKPLMFNFLQNDDDFAYFEKKWGMECNNKTYKFLPNSDPSYPQIMDMARNAFQYIMNGVGYGRVDFRIDQKGDVYFLEINPNCGMWYSEKDGGDFADLMVEEDKSWDHDRFVRNAVVRAMREQTARRPWYCISHDSRGSFSTRASRTVRAGKALFSDATHEVPVIAQALYKLGEENPTVGCVITRGDRLNKSVAIRHSCEPNMQFMQGRTLTLVAKRKINAGEELTLDYATLCDERMPTFTCSCGTSECRGVIFPSPPTPRTLEGRGVRQMLPQKKLAWYKENEDREAERILKKRASRRRSGTASSTSSSTSHVQPALVSLPSSGTTAGPSSASGSSNSATSPTFSEFSTKADGRRHSHR
;
A
#
# COMPACT_ATOMS: atom_id res chain seq x y z
N LEU A 1 -19.09 -9.43 14.54
CA LEU A 1 -18.58 -8.25 13.80
C LEU A 1 -17.06 -8.28 13.76
N ALA A 2 -16.46 -8.01 12.60
CA ALA A 2 -15.01 -7.87 12.42
C ALA A 2 -14.69 -6.69 11.48
N CYS A 3 -13.58 -5.98 11.73
CA CYS A 3 -13.09 -4.89 10.89
C CYS A 3 -11.55 -4.73 10.97
N ALA A 4 -10.96 -3.94 10.07
CA ALA A 4 -9.53 -3.65 10.11
C ALA A 4 -9.18 -2.61 11.19
N ASP A 5 -8.25 -2.93 12.09
CA ASP A 5 -7.75 -2.00 13.12
C ASP A 5 -6.24 -2.22 13.33
N SER A 6 -5.43 -1.21 13.01
CA SER A 6 -3.97 -1.26 13.20
C SER A 6 -3.50 -1.33 14.66
N GLY A 7 -4.37 -1.07 15.64
CA GLY A 7 -4.07 -1.24 17.06
C GLY A 7 -4.33 -2.66 17.58
N SER A 8 -5.12 -3.47 16.86
CA SER A 8 -5.49 -4.83 17.26
C SER A 8 -4.44 -5.86 16.82
N LEU A 9 -4.42 -7.01 17.52
CA LEU A 9 -3.61 -8.16 17.14
C LEU A 9 -3.93 -8.60 15.69
N HIS A 10 -2.91 -8.91 14.90
CA HIS A 10 -3.01 -9.17 13.46
C HIS A 10 -3.57 -8.00 12.60
N SER A 11 -3.65 -6.78 13.13
CA SER A 11 -4.30 -5.61 12.49
C SER A 11 -5.80 -5.77 12.20
N ILE A 12 -6.49 -6.67 12.91
CA ILE A 12 -7.92 -6.96 12.73
C ILE A 12 -8.61 -6.95 14.10
N LYS A 13 -9.63 -6.09 14.25
CA LYS A 13 -10.52 -6.09 15.40
C LYS A 13 -11.64 -7.10 15.14
N VAL A 14 -11.77 -8.10 16.01
CA VAL A 14 -12.99 -8.91 16.15
C VAL A 14 -13.68 -8.47 17.45
N PHE A 15 -14.99 -8.26 17.38
CA PHE A 15 -15.83 -7.90 18.53
C PHE A 15 -16.39 -9.16 19.20
N LYS A 16 -16.69 -9.07 20.50
CA LYS A 16 -17.13 -10.20 21.32
C LYS A 16 -18.36 -10.89 20.70
N PRO A 17 -18.35 -12.21 20.42
CA PRO A 17 -19.47 -12.87 19.75
C PRO A 17 -20.78 -12.74 20.52
N LEU A 18 -21.89 -12.57 19.80
CA LEU A 18 -23.24 -12.76 20.32
C LEU A 18 -23.69 -14.19 20.02
N MET A 19 -24.29 -14.84 21.01
CA MET A 19 -24.81 -16.20 20.95
C MET A 19 -26.32 -16.15 21.21
N PHE A 20 -27.09 -16.65 20.25
CA PHE A 20 -28.52 -16.92 20.42
C PHE A 20 -28.70 -18.32 20.98
N ASN A 21 -29.57 -18.49 21.98
CA ASN A 21 -29.85 -19.80 22.57
C ASN A 21 -31.20 -20.34 22.10
N PHE A 22 -31.22 -20.98 20.93
CA PHE A 22 -32.46 -21.47 20.31
C PHE A 22 -33.08 -22.67 21.07
N LEU A 23 -32.26 -23.45 21.78
CA LEU A 23 -32.59 -24.72 22.43
C LEU A 23 -33.51 -24.63 23.68
N GLN A 24 -34.29 -23.55 23.84
CA GLN A 24 -35.22 -23.42 24.98
C GLN A 24 -36.63 -23.92 24.70
N ASN A 25 -37.07 -23.93 23.42
CA ASN A 25 -38.45 -24.22 23.02
C ASN A 25 -38.52 -25.16 21.78
N ASP A 26 -37.57 -26.09 21.61
CA ASP A 26 -37.44 -26.97 20.43
C ASP A 26 -37.31 -26.24 19.06
N ASP A 27 -36.99 -24.94 19.05
CA ASP A 27 -36.65 -24.18 17.85
C ASP A 27 -35.21 -24.49 17.39
N ASP A 28 -35.04 -25.13 16.23
CA ASP A 28 -33.71 -25.38 15.65
C ASP A 28 -33.07 -24.11 15.02
N PHE A 29 -33.88 -23.12 14.61
CA PHE A 29 -33.43 -22.02 13.74
C PHE A 29 -34.06 -20.64 14.03
N ALA A 30 -33.39 -19.57 13.59
CA ALA A 30 -33.86 -18.18 13.66
C ALA A 30 -34.63 -17.77 12.38
N TYR A 31 -35.95 -17.86 12.39
CA TYR A 31 -36.78 -17.32 11.32
C TYR A 31 -36.90 -15.78 11.37
N PHE A 32 -37.30 -15.17 10.26
CA PHE A 32 -37.27 -13.73 10.04
C PHE A 32 -38.02 -12.93 11.11
N GLU A 33 -39.25 -13.33 11.43
CA GLU A 33 -40.12 -12.63 12.38
C GLU A 33 -39.53 -12.64 13.79
N LYS A 34 -39.04 -13.79 14.27
CA LYS A 34 -38.35 -13.89 15.57
C LYS A 34 -37.07 -13.05 15.64
N LYS A 35 -36.40 -12.82 14.50
CA LYS A 35 -35.17 -12.00 14.40
C LYS A 35 -35.45 -10.50 14.35
N TRP A 36 -36.52 -10.06 13.68
CA TRP A 36 -36.80 -8.64 13.40
C TRP A 36 -37.97 -8.05 14.19
N GLY A 37 -38.91 -8.87 14.69
CA GLY A 37 -40.10 -8.44 15.44
C GLY A 37 -39.85 -8.08 16.91
N MET A 38 -38.60 -7.86 17.31
CA MET A 38 -38.15 -7.51 18.68
C MET A 38 -38.56 -8.48 19.82
N GLU A 39 -39.18 -9.63 19.53
CA GLU A 39 -39.41 -10.70 20.53
C GLU A 39 -38.10 -11.25 21.13
N CYS A 40 -36.96 -10.98 20.47
CA CYS A 40 -35.60 -11.06 21.01
C CYS A 40 -35.33 -10.07 22.17
N ASN A 41 -36.11 -10.17 23.24
CA ASN A 41 -35.79 -9.66 24.56
C ASN A 41 -34.45 -10.24 25.06
N ASN A 42 -33.91 -9.68 26.16
CA ASN A 42 -32.67 -10.10 26.86
C ASN A 42 -32.63 -11.57 27.37
N LYS A 43 -33.57 -12.42 26.95
CA LYS A 43 -33.59 -13.89 27.18
C LYS A 43 -33.06 -14.67 25.97
N THR A 44 -33.21 -14.15 24.75
CA THR A 44 -33.03 -14.92 23.50
C THR A 44 -31.57 -14.95 23.02
N TYR A 45 -30.78 -13.93 23.37
CA TYR A 45 -29.35 -13.87 23.08
C TYR A 45 -28.54 -13.40 24.30
N LYS A 46 -27.23 -13.72 24.28
CA LYS A 46 -26.23 -13.31 25.28
C LYS A 46 -24.88 -13.11 24.58
N PHE A 47 -23.96 -12.34 25.16
CA PHE A 47 -22.57 -12.40 24.71
C PHE A 47 -21.94 -13.74 25.07
N LEU A 48 -21.20 -14.34 24.13
CA LEU A 48 -20.48 -15.57 24.32
C LEU A 48 -19.37 -15.36 25.39
N PRO A 49 -19.32 -16.16 26.46
CA PRO A 49 -18.26 -16.05 27.46
C PRO A 49 -16.89 -16.39 26.87
N ASN A 50 -15.85 -15.68 27.29
CA ASN A 50 -14.46 -15.98 26.89
C ASN A 50 -13.97 -17.35 27.38
N SER A 51 -14.70 -17.98 28.31
CA SER A 51 -14.48 -19.33 28.83
C SER A 51 -15.24 -20.43 28.08
N ASP A 52 -16.03 -20.07 27.05
CA ASP A 52 -16.73 -21.05 26.21
C ASP A 52 -15.74 -21.78 25.30
N PRO A 53 -15.79 -23.13 25.19
CA PRO A 53 -14.86 -23.89 24.35
C PRO A 53 -14.83 -23.46 22.88
N SER A 54 -15.94 -22.95 22.35
CA SER A 54 -16.05 -22.47 20.96
C SER A 54 -15.39 -21.11 20.72
N TYR A 55 -15.20 -20.31 21.78
CA TYR A 55 -14.80 -18.90 21.68
C TYR A 55 -13.47 -18.67 20.91
N PRO A 56 -12.37 -19.42 21.15
CA PRO A 56 -11.12 -19.22 20.42
C PRO A 56 -11.27 -19.52 18.93
N GLN A 57 -11.97 -20.60 18.59
CA GLN A 57 -12.22 -21.02 17.20
C GLN A 57 -13.07 -19.99 16.45
N ILE A 58 -14.15 -19.49 17.06
CA ILE A 58 -15.00 -18.43 16.50
C ILE A 58 -14.18 -17.15 16.23
N MET A 59 -13.36 -16.72 17.19
CA MET A 59 -12.56 -15.50 17.06
C MET A 59 -11.47 -15.60 15.98
N ASP A 60 -10.92 -16.78 15.75
CA ASP A 60 -9.93 -17.04 14.69
C ASP A 60 -10.60 -17.22 13.33
N MET A 61 -11.71 -17.96 13.23
CA MET A 61 -12.49 -18.10 12.00
C MET A 61 -13.05 -16.75 11.53
N ALA A 62 -13.55 -15.90 12.44
CA ALA A 62 -14.04 -14.56 12.09
C ALA A 62 -12.92 -13.65 11.55
N ARG A 63 -11.72 -13.74 12.13
CA ARG A 63 -10.53 -13.02 11.66
C ARG A 63 -10.10 -13.50 10.27
N ASN A 64 -10.10 -14.81 10.06
CA ASN A 64 -9.76 -15.43 8.77
C ASN A 64 -10.79 -15.10 7.69
N ALA A 65 -12.08 -15.12 8.00
CA ALA A 65 -13.14 -14.70 7.07
C ALA A 65 -12.93 -13.24 6.62
N PHE A 66 -12.70 -12.32 7.55
CA PHE A 66 -12.41 -10.93 7.22
C PHE A 66 -11.11 -10.76 6.41
N GLN A 67 -10.04 -11.49 6.75
CA GLN A 67 -8.76 -11.39 6.05
C GLN A 67 -8.77 -12.01 4.65
N TYR A 68 -9.41 -13.16 4.46
CA TYR A 68 -9.29 -13.94 3.21
C TYR A 68 -10.50 -13.83 2.29
N ILE A 69 -11.72 -13.69 2.83
CA ILE A 69 -12.94 -13.50 2.03
C ILE A 69 -13.13 -12.01 1.70
N MET A 70 -13.02 -11.13 2.71
CA MET A 70 -13.12 -9.67 2.53
C MET A 70 -11.79 -8.95 2.24
N ASN A 71 -10.68 -9.70 2.07
CA ASN A 71 -9.35 -9.15 1.75
C ASN A 71 -8.85 -8.07 2.75
N GLY A 72 -9.37 -8.06 3.99
CA GLY A 72 -9.06 -7.05 5.01
C GLY A 72 -9.59 -5.64 4.73
N VAL A 73 -10.69 -5.52 3.96
CA VAL A 73 -11.32 -4.24 3.57
C VAL A 73 -12.71 -4.11 4.19
N GLY A 74 -13.05 -2.91 4.69
CA GLY A 74 -14.36 -2.62 5.26
C GLY A 74 -14.59 -3.27 6.64
N TYR A 75 -15.80 -3.77 6.84
CA TYR A 75 -16.25 -4.51 8.04
C TYR A 75 -17.37 -5.48 7.68
N GLY A 76 -17.62 -6.48 8.53
CA GLY A 76 -18.76 -7.38 8.35
C GLY A 76 -19.15 -8.15 9.61
N ARG A 77 -20.42 -8.56 9.70
CA ARG A 77 -20.86 -9.55 10.69
C ARG A 77 -20.45 -10.93 10.20
N VAL A 78 -20.05 -11.81 11.10
CA VAL A 78 -19.67 -13.19 10.77
C VAL A 78 -20.60 -14.07 11.57
N ASP A 79 -21.39 -14.86 10.86
CA ASP A 79 -22.49 -15.62 11.45
C ASP A 79 -22.11 -17.13 11.43
N PHE A 80 -22.33 -17.79 12.57
CA PHE A 80 -21.83 -19.14 12.88
C PHE A 80 -22.96 -20.03 13.42
N ARG A 81 -22.81 -21.35 13.23
CA ARG A 81 -23.60 -22.38 13.89
C ARG A 81 -22.67 -23.19 14.81
N ILE A 82 -23.06 -23.33 16.07
CA ILE A 82 -22.51 -24.36 16.96
C ILE A 82 -23.53 -25.51 16.99
N ASP A 83 -23.05 -26.76 16.93
CA ASP A 83 -23.88 -27.97 17.06
C ASP A 83 -24.02 -28.44 18.53
N GLN A 84 -24.60 -29.62 18.75
CA GLN A 84 -24.77 -30.20 20.09
C GLN A 84 -23.49 -30.75 20.73
N LYS A 85 -22.40 -30.95 19.95
CA LYS A 85 -21.09 -31.39 20.44
C LYS A 85 -20.18 -30.22 20.79
N GLY A 86 -20.47 -29.04 20.24
CA GLY A 86 -19.62 -27.85 20.32
C GLY A 86 -18.82 -27.58 19.03
N ASP A 87 -19.04 -28.35 17.96
CA ASP A 87 -18.36 -28.15 16.68
C ASP A 87 -18.84 -26.83 16.03
N VAL A 88 -17.88 -25.99 15.62
CA VAL A 88 -18.13 -24.64 15.08
C VAL A 88 -18.12 -24.63 13.55
N TYR A 89 -19.26 -24.31 12.97
CA TYR A 89 -19.48 -24.15 11.53
C TYR A 89 -19.61 -22.67 11.17
N PHE A 90 -18.78 -22.21 10.23
CA PHE A 90 -18.95 -20.89 9.58
C PHE A 90 -20.11 -20.96 8.59
N LEU A 91 -21.01 -19.97 8.62
CA LEU A 91 -22.11 -19.86 7.67
C LEU A 91 -21.81 -18.80 6.61
N GLU A 92 -21.67 -17.54 7.03
CA GLU A 92 -21.35 -16.43 6.14
C GLU A 92 -20.51 -15.33 6.82
N ILE A 93 -19.96 -14.45 5.98
CA ILE A 93 -19.53 -13.12 6.40
C ILE A 93 -20.33 -12.09 5.60
N ASN A 94 -21.13 -11.29 6.30
CA ASN A 94 -22.07 -10.33 5.76
C ASN A 94 -21.37 -8.94 5.68
N PRO A 95 -20.92 -8.48 4.50
CA PRO A 95 -20.10 -7.28 4.36
C PRO A 95 -20.95 -6.01 4.37
N ASN A 96 -20.50 -4.97 5.09
CA ASN A 96 -21.27 -3.75 5.32
C ASN A 96 -22.66 -4.04 5.93
N CYS A 97 -22.71 -4.97 6.89
CA CYS A 97 -23.92 -5.27 7.65
C CYS A 97 -24.50 -3.99 8.29
N GLY A 98 -25.82 -3.95 8.49
CA GLY A 98 -26.49 -2.81 9.11
C GLY A 98 -25.90 -2.46 10.48
N MET A 99 -25.78 -1.15 10.72
CA MET A 99 -25.26 -0.50 11.93
C MET A 99 -25.87 0.90 12.00
N TRP A 100 -25.78 1.57 13.16
CA TRP A 100 -26.37 2.88 13.44
C TRP A 100 -27.91 2.91 13.33
N TYR A 101 -28.58 1.80 13.66
CA TYR A 101 -30.03 1.80 13.89
C TYR A 101 -30.36 2.62 15.15
N SER A 102 -31.59 3.16 15.25
CA SER A 102 -31.96 3.87 16.47
C SER A 102 -32.37 2.89 17.57
N GLU A 103 -32.20 3.30 18.83
CA GLU A 103 -32.65 2.54 20.01
C GLU A 103 -34.14 2.13 19.92
N LYS A 104 -34.95 2.92 19.21
CA LYS A 104 -36.39 2.69 19.02
C LYS A 104 -36.69 1.57 18.03
N ASP A 105 -35.72 1.25 17.17
CA ASP A 105 -35.79 0.16 16.18
C ASP A 105 -35.13 -1.13 16.70
N GLY A 106 -34.62 -1.13 17.94
CA GLY A 106 -34.00 -2.29 18.60
C GLY A 106 -32.49 -2.50 18.34
N GLY A 107 -31.87 -1.71 17.44
CA GLY A 107 -30.48 -1.88 17.03
C GLY A 107 -30.24 -3.04 16.04
N ASP A 108 -29.08 -3.08 15.35
CA ASP A 108 -28.55 -4.37 14.85
C ASP A 108 -27.64 -4.97 15.93
N PHE A 109 -27.53 -6.30 15.94
CA PHE A 109 -26.57 -7.03 16.76
C PHE A 109 -25.10 -6.55 16.58
N ALA A 110 -24.76 -5.95 15.45
CA ALA A 110 -23.49 -5.28 15.19
C ALA A 110 -23.28 -4.01 16.04
N ASP A 111 -24.33 -3.26 16.36
CA ASP A 111 -24.27 -2.08 17.23
C ASP A 111 -24.00 -2.51 18.68
N LEU A 112 -24.78 -3.47 19.18
CA LEU A 112 -24.59 -4.09 20.50
C LEU A 112 -23.17 -4.68 20.67
N MET A 113 -22.61 -5.28 19.60
CA MET A 113 -21.23 -5.79 19.58
C MET A 113 -20.16 -4.70 19.71
N VAL A 114 -20.44 -3.46 19.30
CA VAL A 114 -19.54 -2.31 19.50
C VAL A 114 -19.66 -1.78 20.93
N GLU A 115 -20.90 -1.63 21.43
CA GLU A 115 -21.21 -1.04 22.75
C GLU A 115 -20.70 -1.88 23.95
N GLU A 116 -20.74 -3.21 23.86
CA GLU A 116 -20.16 -4.12 24.86
C GLU A 116 -18.63 -3.97 24.99
N ASP A 117 -17.94 -3.53 23.94
CA ASP A 117 -16.50 -3.28 24.01
C ASP A 117 -16.23 -1.88 24.56
N LYS A 118 -15.95 -1.80 25.86
CA LYS A 118 -15.61 -0.56 26.59
C LYS A 118 -14.43 0.27 26.04
N SER A 119 -13.72 -0.21 25.02
CA SER A 119 -12.70 0.57 24.31
C SER A 119 -13.17 1.13 22.96
N TRP A 120 -14.38 0.80 22.52
CA TRP A 120 -14.99 1.27 21.28
C TRP A 120 -16.32 1.97 21.51
N ASP A 121 -16.64 2.84 20.55
CA ASP A 121 -17.93 3.44 20.30
C ASP A 121 -18.10 3.51 18.78
N HIS A 122 -19.32 3.73 18.30
CA HIS A 122 -19.62 3.94 16.88
C HIS A 122 -18.77 5.05 16.25
N ASP A 123 -18.45 6.05 17.05
CA ASP A 123 -17.74 7.26 16.65
C ASP A 123 -16.24 6.96 16.38
N ARG A 124 -15.60 6.12 17.21
CA ARG A 124 -14.30 5.48 16.99
C ARG A 124 -14.36 4.50 15.82
N PHE A 125 -15.46 3.77 15.64
CA PHE A 125 -15.63 2.85 14.51
C PHE A 125 -15.55 3.60 13.17
N VAL A 126 -16.31 4.69 13.01
CA VAL A 126 -16.23 5.58 11.83
C VAL A 126 -14.84 6.19 11.70
N ARG A 127 -14.28 6.78 12.78
CA ARG A 127 -12.92 7.36 12.75
C ARG A 127 -11.86 6.35 12.28
N ASN A 128 -11.90 5.12 12.77
CA ASN A 128 -10.98 4.06 12.37
C ASN A 128 -11.15 3.70 10.89
N ALA A 129 -12.38 3.53 10.41
CA ALA A 129 -12.66 3.25 9.00
C ALA A 129 -12.15 4.38 8.07
N VAL A 130 -12.38 5.64 8.45
CA VAL A 130 -11.90 6.82 7.69
C VAL A 130 -10.37 6.90 7.71
N VAL A 131 -9.71 6.72 8.86
CA VAL A 131 -8.24 6.70 8.96
C VAL A 131 -7.64 5.55 8.16
N ARG A 132 -8.26 4.36 8.16
CA ARG A 132 -7.88 3.22 7.33
C ARG A 132 -8.00 3.55 5.85
N ALA A 133 -9.13 4.10 5.41
CA ALA A 133 -9.37 4.50 4.02
C ALA A 133 -8.37 5.57 3.55
N MET A 134 -8.10 6.59 4.37
CA MET A 134 -7.11 7.64 4.05
C MET A 134 -5.68 7.10 3.98
N ARG A 135 -5.30 6.16 4.84
CA ARG A 135 -4.00 5.45 4.77
C ARG A 135 -3.90 4.61 3.49
N GLU A 136 -4.95 3.85 3.14
CA GLU A 136 -4.98 3.09 1.89
C GLU A 136 -4.91 3.99 0.66
N GLN A 137 -5.70 5.06 0.62
CA GLN A 137 -5.70 6.00 -0.50
C GLN A 137 -4.34 6.67 -0.65
N THR A 138 -3.67 6.99 0.46
CA THR A 138 -2.29 7.52 0.45
C THR A 138 -1.26 6.48 -0.05
N ALA A 139 -1.48 5.19 0.20
CA ALA A 139 -0.67 4.12 -0.38
C ALA A 139 -0.98 3.88 -1.88
N ARG A 140 -2.25 4.02 -2.30
CA ARG A 140 -2.71 3.96 -3.70
C ARG A 140 -2.40 5.22 -4.50
N ARG A 141 -1.97 6.34 -3.87
CA ARG A 141 -1.44 7.51 -4.59
C ARG A 141 -0.09 7.12 -5.23
N PRO A 142 0.02 7.15 -6.58
CA PRO A 142 1.26 6.80 -7.23
C PRO A 142 2.42 7.65 -6.71
N TRP A 143 3.60 7.05 -6.66
CA TRP A 143 4.85 7.76 -6.32
C TRP A 143 5.39 8.59 -7.50
N TYR A 144 4.61 8.67 -8.58
CA TYR A 144 4.90 9.34 -9.85
C TYR A 144 3.68 10.14 -10.36
N CYS A 145 3.89 10.99 -11.36
CA CYS A 145 2.87 11.70 -12.12
C CYS A 145 3.16 11.58 -13.62
N ILE A 146 2.11 11.63 -14.44
CA ILE A 146 2.27 11.82 -15.90
C ILE A 146 2.49 13.32 -16.14
N SER A 147 3.45 13.62 -17.02
CA SER A 147 3.75 14.94 -17.56
C SER A 147 3.71 14.87 -19.08
N HIS A 148 3.63 16.01 -19.76
CA HIS A 148 3.91 16.10 -21.19
C HIS A 148 4.94 17.21 -21.46
N ASP A 149 5.57 17.21 -22.63
CA ASP A 149 6.31 18.37 -23.13
C ASP A 149 5.39 19.36 -23.86
N SER A 150 5.95 20.44 -24.39
CA SER A 150 5.22 21.46 -25.18
C SER A 150 4.71 20.94 -26.54
N ARG A 151 5.08 19.72 -26.94
CA ARG A 151 4.63 19.04 -28.16
C ARG A 151 3.65 17.90 -27.84
N GLY A 152 3.14 17.82 -26.60
CA GLY A 152 2.21 16.78 -26.15
C GLY A 152 2.84 15.41 -25.90
N SER A 153 4.18 15.28 -25.94
CA SER A 153 4.85 13.99 -25.72
C SER A 153 4.78 13.59 -24.26
N PHE A 154 4.00 12.55 -23.94
CA PHE A 154 3.85 12.07 -22.58
C PHE A 154 5.15 11.46 -22.01
N SER A 155 5.37 11.70 -20.73
CA SER A 155 6.45 11.17 -19.90
C SER A 155 5.93 10.93 -18.49
N THR A 156 6.70 10.24 -17.65
CA THR A 156 6.37 10.03 -16.24
C THR A 156 7.49 10.59 -15.37
N ARG A 157 7.14 11.36 -14.33
CA ARG A 157 8.10 11.96 -13.40
C ARG A 157 7.86 11.47 -11.98
N ALA A 158 8.92 11.32 -11.19
CA ALA A 158 8.81 10.92 -9.79
C ALA A 158 8.21 12.06 -8.95
N SER A 159 7.08 11.80 -8.27
CA SER A 159 6.44 12.77 -7.35
C SER A 159 7.15 12.88 -6.00
N ARG A 160 8.12 12.00 -5.75
CA ARG A 160 8.94 11.93 -4.53
C ARG A 160 10.23 11.19 -4.82
N THR A 161 11.30 11.53 -4.10
CA THR A 161 12.61 10.87 -4.21
C THR A 161 12.51 9.38 -3.85
N VAL A 162 13.16 8.52 -4.66
CA VAL A 162 13.20 7.07 -4.49
C VAL A 162 14.65 6.59 -4.39
N ARG A 163 14.91 5.66 -3.45
CA ARG A 163 16.23 5.04 -3.28
C ARG A 163 16.53 4.02 -4.38
N ALA A 164 17.82 3.80 -4.65
CA ALA A 164 18.28 2.67 -5.49
C ALA A 164 17.77 1.32 -4.94
N GLY A 165 17.58 0.36 -5.84
CA GLY A 165 17.13 -1.00 -5.50
C GLY A 165 15.71 -1.07 -4.90
N LYS A 166 14.89 -0.02 -5.06
CA LYS A 166 13.46 -0.07 -4.72
C LYS A 166 12.69 -0.59 -5.93
N ALA A 167 11.84 -1.60 -5.73
CA ALA A 167 10.83 -2.00 -6.72
C ALA A 167 9.83 -0.85 -6.95
N LEU A 168 9.63 -0.52 -8.22
CA LEU A 168 8.93 0.68 -8.72
C LEU A 168 7.57 0.32 -9.30
N PHE A 169 7.59 -0.67 -10.20
CA PHE A 169 6.44 -1.30 -10.84
C PHE A 169 6.65 -2.81 -10.68
N SER A 170 5.97 -3.43 -9.73
CA SER A 170 6.11 -4.88 -9.47
C SER A 170 5.09 -5.69 -10.26
N ASP A 171 5.47 -6.87 -10.71
CA ASP A 171 4.53 -7.86 -11.28
C ASP A 171 3.66 -8.49 -10.18
N ALA A 172 2.37 -8.65 -10.47
CA ALA A 172 1.51 -9.65 -9.85
C ALA A 172 1.11 -10.63 -10.95
N THR A 173 1.84 -11.73 -11.02
CA THR A 173 1.49 -12.87 -11.87
C THR A 173 0.23 -13.53 -11.31
N HIS A 174 -0.92 -13.23 -11.89
CA HIS A 174 -2.07 -14.10 -11.79
C HIS A 174 -1.98 -15.13 -12.92
N GLU A 175 -1.72 -16.37 -12.56
CA GLU A 175 -1.79 -17.52 -13.46
C GLU A 175 -3.27 -17.80 -13.77
N VAL A 176 -3.81 -17.01 -14.71
CA VAL A 176 -5.10 -17.28 -15.35
C VAL A 176 -4.85 -18.29 -16.46
N PRO A 177 -5.51 -19.46 -16.49
CA PRO A 177 -5.39 -20.41 -17.58
C PRO A 177 -6.13 -19.89 -18.82
N VAL A 178 -5.50 -18.98 -19.58
CA VAL A 178 -6.08 -18.44 -20.82
C VAL A 178 -5.91 -19.45 -21.96
N ILE A 179 -6.92 -20.30 -22.14
CA ILE A 179 -7.06 -21.18 -23.30
C ILE A 179 -7.67 -20.35 -24.44
N ALA A 180 -6.83 -19.79 -25.31
CA ALA A 180 -7.30 -19.23 -26.57
C ALA A 180 -7.67 -20.36 -27.54
N GLN A 181 -8.84 -20.30 -28.18
CA GLN A 181 -9.30 -21.36 -29.10
C GLN A 181 -8.32 -21.64 -30.26
N ALA A 182 -7.61 -20.61 -30.73
CA ALA A 182 -6.56 -20.74 -31.75
C ALA A 182 -5.27 -21.42 -31.28
N LEU A 183 -5.10 -21.64 -29.96
CA LEU A 183 -3.95 -22.30 -29.33
C LEU A 183 -4.31 -23.64 -28.68
N TYR A 184 -5.59 -24.03 -28.68
CA TYR A 184 -6.05 -25.29 -28.10
C TYR A 184 -6.07 -26.40 -29.15
N LYS A 185 -5.22 -27.42 -28.98
CA LYS A 185 -5.28 -28.66 -29.76
C LYS A 185 -5.93 -29.75 -28.94
N LEU A 186 -6.98 -30.36 -29.50
CA LEU A 186 -7.68 -31.46 -28.86
C LEU A 186 -6.74 -32.67 -28.72
N GLY A 187 -6.49 -33.10 -27.47
CA GLY A 187 -5.56 -34.20 -27.15
C GLY A 187 -4.18 -33.76 -26.64
N GLU A 188 -3.90 -32.47 -26.51
CA GLU A 188 -2.64 -31.97 -25.92
C GLU A 188 -2.79 -31.82 -24.40
N GLU A 189 -2.08 -32.64 -23.61
CA GLU A 189 -2.22 -32.67 -22.12
C GLU A 189 -1.84 -31.35 -21.44
N ASN A 190 -0.99 -30.54 -22.07
CA ASN A 190 -0.43 -29.30 -21.53
C ASN A 190 -0.52 -28.18 -22.57
N PRO A 191 -1.71 -27.59 -22.81
CA PRO A 191 -1.86 -26.49 -23.77
C PRO A 191 -1.06 -25.25 -23.35
N THR A 192 -0.61 -24.46 -24.32
CA THR A 192 0.23 -23.27 -24.07
C THR A 192 -0.57 -22.17 -23.36
N VAL A 193 -0.43 -22.07 -22.03
CA VAL A 193 -1.12 -21.07 -21.20
C VAL A 193 -0.55 -19.67 -21.40
N GLY A 194 -1.37 -18.74 -21.88
CA GLY A 194 -1.07 -17.31 -21.82
C GLY A 194 -1.28 -16.76 -20.40
N CYS A 195 -0.27 -16.09 -19.82
CA CYS A 195 -0.39 -15.50 -18.48
C CYS A 195 -0.82 -14.03 -18.54
N VAL A 196 -1.71 -13.61 -17.62
CA VAL A 196 -2.12 -12.20 -17.46
C VAL A 196 -1.30 -11.56 -16.35
N ILE A 197 -0.21 -10.87 -16.72
CA ILE A 197 0.63 -10.16 -15.74
C ILE A 197 -0.03 -8.83 -15.38
N THR A 198 -0.63 -8.75 -14.20
CA THR A 198 -1.13 -7.49 -13.64
C THR A 198 0.00 -6.77 -12.89
N ARG A 199 -0.22 -5.50 -12.54
CA ARG A 199 0.73 -4.75 -11.68
C ARG A 199 0.40 -4.98 -10.21
N GLY A 200 1.30 -5.68 -9.53
CA GLY A 200 1.23 -6.02 -8.11
C GLY A 200 1.49 -4.84 -7.17
N ASP A 201 1.87 -3.67 -7.70
CA ASP A 201 2.00 -2.44 -6.93
C ASP A 201 0.65 -1.85 -6.47
N ARG A 202 -0.49 -2.41 -6.95
CA ARG A 202 -1.87 -1.94 -6.70
C ARG A 202 -2.12 -0.50 -7.22
N LEU A 203 -1.29 0.00 -8.14
CA LEU A 203 -1.39 1.33 -8.75
C LEU A 203 -1.96 1.25 -10.16
N ASN A 204 -3.30 1.14 -10.26
CA ASN A 204 -4.04 1.01 -11.53
C ASN A 204 -4.08 2.30 -12.38
N LYS A 205 -2.99 3.08 -12.40
CA LYS A 205 -2.82 4.28 -13.24
C LYS A 205 -1.83 4.01 -14.36
N SER A 206 -2.09 4.59 -15.54
CA SER A 206 -1.20 4.59 -16.70
C SER A 206 0.19 5.15 -16.38
N VAL A 207 1.16 4.78 -17.22
CA VAL A 207 2.57 5.18 -17.12
C VAL A 207 3.08 5.40 -18.54
N ALA A 208 3.68 6.55 -18.81
CA ALA A 208 4.44 6.82 -20.03
C ALA A 208 5.94 6.83 -19.68
N ILE A 209 6.60 5.68 -19.84
CA ILE A 209 8.06 5.57 -19.63
C ILE A 209 8.73 5.97 -20.95
N ARG A 210 9.67 6.92 -20.93
CA ARG A 210 10.46 7.27 -22.12
C ARG A 210 11.81 6.53 -22.15
N HIS A 211 12.43 6.51 -23.33
CA HIS A 211 13.76 5.93 -23.50
C HIS A 211 14.87 6.83 -22.92
N SER A 212 15.90 6.21 -22.32
CA SER A 212 17.22 6.81 -22.11
C SER A 212 18.32 5.78 -22.32
N CYS A 213 19.46 6.20 -22.88
CA CYS A 213 20.68 5.38 -22.92
C CYS A 213 21.34 5.26 -21.53
N GLU A 214 21.13 6.27 -20.67
CA GLU A 214 21.42 6.22 -19.23
C GLU A 214 20.10 6.17 -18.43
N PRO A 215 19.42 5.01 -18.36
CA PRO A 215 18.15 4.92 -17.68
C PRO A 215 18.31 4.95 -16.15
N ASN A 216 17.32 5.50 -15.46
CA ASN A 216 17.27 5.44 -13.99
C ASN A 216 16.47 4.25 -13.45
N MET A 217 15.78 3.51 -14.32
CA MET A 217 15.12 2.23 -14.03
C MET A 217 15.76 1.06 -14.81
N GLN A 218 15.59 -0.15 -14.31
CA GLN A 218 15.98 -1.39 -14.99
C GLN A 218 15.08 -2.56 -14.55
N PHE A 219 15.02 -3.64 -15.32
CA PHE A 219 14.36 -4.88 -14.89
C PHE A 219 15.11 -5.57 -13.75
N MET A 220 14.37 -6.23 -12.87
CA MET A 220 14.92 -7.10 -11.85
C MET A 220 15.13 -8.51 -12.42
N GLN A 221 16.38 -9.00 -12.43
CA GLN A 221 16.71 -10.35 -12.84
C GLN A 221 15.90 -11.40 -12.05
N GLY A 222 15.45 -12.45 -12.74
CA GLY A 222 14.58 -13.50 -12.15
C GLY A 222 13.12 -13.08 -11.91
N ARG A 223 12.68 -11.92 -12.44
CA ARG A 223 11.27 -11.50 -12.55
C ARG A 223 10.95 -11.14 -14.00
N THR A 224 9.67 -11.21 -14.37
CA THR A 224 9.25 -11.07 -15.76
C THR A 224 9.12 -9.61 -16.15
N LEU A 225 8.43 -8.81 -15.33
CA LEU A 225 8.16 -7.39 -15.55
C LEU A 225 8.46 -6.47 -14.34
N THR A 226 8.91 -6.97 -13.18
CA THR A 226 9.31 -6.09 -12.07
C THR A 226 10.44 -5.13 -12.48
N LEU A 227 10.16 -3.82 -12.43
CA LEU A 227 11.13 -2.74 -12.58
C LEU A 227 11.64 -2.23 -11.23
N VAL A 228 12.94 -1.95 -11.15
CA VAL A 228 13.64 -1.40 -9.97
C VAL A 228 14.40 -0.12 -10.32
N ALA A 229 14.59 0.75 -9.33
CA ALA A 229 15.45 1.93 -9.48
C ALA A 229 16.92 1.52 -9.58
N LYS A 230 17.56 1.78 -10.73
CA LYS A 230 18.99 1.49 -11.00
C LYS A 230 19.91 2.35 -10.12
N ARG A 231 19.50 3.60 -9.87
CA ARG A 231 20.16 4.55 -8.96
C ARG A 231 19.12 5.28 -8.10
N LYS A 232 19.54 6.25 -7.28
CA LYS A 232 18.59 7.21 -6.66
C LYS A 232 17.87 7.98 -7.78
N ILE A 233 16.55 8.10 -7.68
CA ILE A 233 15.71 8.95 -8.52
C ILE A 233 15.22 10.10 -7.65
N ASN A 234 15.38 11.35 -8.08
CA ASN A 234 14.97 12.52 -7.29
C ASN A 234 13.52 12.91 -7.61
N ALA A 235 12.86 13.65 -6.71
CA ALA A 235 11.56 14.26 -7.02
C ALA A 235 11.67 15.20 -8.25
N GLY A 236 10.67 15.18 -9.12
CA GLY A 236 10.66 15.89 -10.40
C GLY A 236 11.44 15.20 -11.53
N GLU A 237 12.31 14.23 -11.22
CA GLU A 237 13.12 13.52 -12.21
C GLU A 237 12.25 12.60 -13.08
N GLU A 238 12.58 12.51 -14.37
CA GLU A 238 11.85 11.69 -15.33
C GLU A 238 12.22 10.21 -15.24
N LEU A 239 11.22 9.32 -15.30
CA LEU A 239 11.37 7.88 -15.26
C LEU A 239 11.71 7.34 -16.64
N THR A 240 12.92 6.81 -16.79
CA THR A 240 13.45 6.34 -18.08
C THR A 240 13.98 4.92 -18.01
N LEU A 241 13.87 4.21 -19.14
CA LEU A 241 14.26 2.81 -19.29
C LEU A 241 15.02 2.62 -20.61
N ASP A 242 15.95 1.66 -20.64
CA ASP A 242 16.54 1.25 -21.91
C ASP A 242 15.56 0.37 -22.68
N TYR A 243 15.07 0.85 -23.83
CA TYR A 243 14.10 0.13 -24.65
C TYR A 243 14.71 -1.14 -25.26
N ALA A 244 16.03 -1.18 -25.43
CA ALA A 244 16.75 -2.39 -25.85
C ALA A 244 16.56 -3.57 -24.87
N THR A 245 16.06 -3.32 -23.65
CA THR A 245 15.76 -4.35 -22.63
C THR A 245 14.27 -4.74 -22.54
N LEU A 246 13.36 -4.04 -23.23
CA LEU A 246 11.92 -4.30 -23.18
C LEU A 246 11.57 -5.60 -23.92
N CYS A 247 11.91 -5.62 -25.22
CA CYS A 247 11.55 -6.65 -26.18
C CYS A 247 12.76 -7.51 -26.54
N ASP A 248 12.49 -8.60 -27.27
CA ASP A 248 13.51 -9.38 -27.97
C ASP A 248 13.89 -8.74 -29.32
N GLU A 249 14.60 -9.50 -30.16
CA GLU A 249 15.12 -9.12 -31.47
C GLU A 249 14.06 -8.62 -32.47
N ARG A 250 12.76 -8.78 -32.16
CA ARG A 250 11.64 -8.22 -32.95
C ARG A 250 11.40 -6.73 -32.72
N MET A 251 12.15 -6.06 -31.85
CA MET A 251 12.02 -4.61 -31.64
C MET A 251 12.55 -3.83 -32.85
N PRO A 252 11.74 -2.98 -33.52
CA PRO A 252 12.23 -2.16 -34.61
C PRO A 252 13.27 -1.15 -34.11
N THR A 253 14.33 -0.94 -34.90
CA THR A 253 15.36 0.06 -34.59
C THR A 253 14.79 1.46 -34.66
N PHE A 254 15.28 2.39 -33.84
CA PHE A 254 14.81 3.78 -33.83
C PHE A 254 15.90 4.80 -33.47
N THR A 255 15.80 6.00 -34.04
CA THR A 255 16.71 7.12 -33.74
C THR A 255 16.48 7.64 -32.32
N CYS A 256 17.55 7.72 -31.54
CA CYS A 256 17.54 8.17 -30.16
C CYS A 256 17.69 9.69 -30.04
N SER A 257 16.84 10.31 -29.22
CA SER A 257 16.90 11.75 -28.90
C SER A 257 16.86 12.00 -27.38
N CYS A 258 17.40 11.07 -26.58
CA CYS A 258 17.30 11.13 -25.11
C CYS A 258 18.16 12.21 -24.43
N GLY A 259 19.18 12.74 -25.10
CA GLY A 259 19.98 13.87 -24.63
C GLY A 259 21.04 13.59 -23.55
N THR A 260 21.34 12.32 -23.26
CA THR A 260 22.48 11.90 -22.43
C THR A 260 23.81 12.14 -23.16
N SER A 261 24.94 12.27 -22.46
CA SER A 261 26.26 12.29 -23.13
C SER A 261 26.52 10.96 -23.84
N GLU A 262 26.22 9.85 -23.16
CA GLU A 262 26.37 8.48 -23.68
C GLU A 262 25.19 8.05 -24.58
N CYS A 263 24.66 8.99 -25.38
CA CYS A 263 23.55 8.71 -26.29
C CYS A 263 24.03 7.88 -27.49
N ARG A 264 23.53 6.64 -27.62
CA ARG A 264 23.89 5.71 -28.70
C ARG A 264 23.47 6.13 -30.11
N GLY A 265 22.70 7.22 -30.27
CA GLY A 265 22.24 7.76 -31.55
C GLY A 265 21.14 6.94 -32.24
N VAL A 266 21.29 5.62 -32.33
CA VAL A 266 20.28 4.66 -32.79
C VAL A 266 20.18 3.54 -31.76
N ILE A 267 18.96 3.11 -31.46
CA ILE A 267 18.69 2.00 -30.55
C ILE A 267 18.43 0.74 -31.38
N PHE A 268 19.18 -0.30 -31.04
CA PHE A 268 19.02 -1.66 -31.55
C PHE A 268 18.38 -2.54 -30.47
N PRO A 269 17.62 -3.60 -30.82
CA PRO A 269 17.29 -4.64 -29.86
C PRO A 269 18.57 -5.22 -29.25
N SER A 270 18.58 -5.46 -27.94
CA SER A 270 19.57 -6.35 -27.35
C SER A 270 19.00 -7.77 -27.33
N PRO A 271 19.83 -8.81 -27.40
CA PRO A 271 19.41 -10.17 -27.08
C PRO A 271 18.74 -10.16 -25.69
N PRO A 272 17.61 -10.86 -25.49
CA PRO A 272 16.89 -10.82 -24.23
C PRO A 272 17.80 -11.34 -23.11
N THR A 273 18.16 -10.46 -22.17
CA THR A 273 18.94 -10.87 -20.98
C THR A 273 18.22 -12.05 -20.32
N PRO A 274 18.91 -13.19 -20.04
CA PRO A 274 18.24 -14.40 -19.59
C PRO A 274 17.33 -14.15 -18.38
N ARG A 275 16.01 -14.13 -18.63
CA ARG A 275 14.96 -14.10 -17.60
C ARG A 275 14.76 -15.52 -17.06
N THR A 276 15.87 -16.19 -16.73
CA THR A 276 15.90 -17.60 -16.34
C THR A 276 15.16 -17.79 -15.03
N LEU A 277 13.91 -18.22 -15.13
CA LEU A 277 13.14 -18.79 -14.03
C LEU A 277 13.67 -20.20 -13.71
N GLU A 278 14.93 -20.30 -13.29
CA GLU A 278 15.44 -21.47 -12.58
C GLU A 278 14.80 -21.51 -11.18
N GLY A 279 13.53 -21.88 -11.15
CA GLY A 279 12.67 -21.84 -9.97
C GLY A 279 13.16 -22.71 -8.80
N ARG A 280 14.11 -23.62 -9.05
CA ARG A 280 14.81 -24.39 -8.02
C ARG A 280 15.77 -23.51 -7.22
N GLY A 281 16.69 -22.80 -7.89
CA GLY A 281 17.66 -21.91 -7.23
C GLY A 281 17.01 -20.72 -6.51
N VAL A 282 15.98 -20.11 -7.10
CA VAL A 282 15.27 -18.99 -6.46
C VAL A 282 14.47 -19.44 -5.23
N ARG A 283 13.83 -20.63 -5.26
CA ARG A 283 13.16 -21.20 -4.07
C ARG A 283 14.12 -21.56 -2.95
N GLN A 284 15.38 -21.88 -3.24
CA GLN A 284 16.41 -22.12 -2.22
C GLN A 284 17.04 -20.82 -1.68
N MET A 285 17.26 -19.83 -2.55
CA MET A 285 17.76 -18.51 -2.15
C MET A 285 16.75 -17.70 -1.31
N LEU A 286 15.44 -17.90 -1.47
CA LEU A 286 14.42 -17.13 -0.73
C LEU A 286 14.46 -17.38 0.79
N PRO A 287 14.48 -18.63 1.30
CA PRO A 287 14.76 -18.92 2.71
C PRO A 287 16.09 -18.36 3.20
N GLN A 288 17.18 -18.52 2.42
CA GLN A 288 18.51 -18.01 2.79
C GLN A 288 18.54 -16.49 2.92
N LYS A 289 17.93 -15.76 1.97
CA LYS A 289 17.80 -14.29 2.04
C LYS A 289 16.85 -13.83 3.14
N LYS A 290 15.80 -14.62 3.47
CA LYS A 290 14.92 -14.35 4.62
C LYS A 290 15.65 -14.53 5.95
N LEU A 291 16.46 -15.58 6.09
CA LEU A 291 17.34 -15.82 7.25
C LEU A 291 18.41 -14.72 7.38
N ALA A 292 19.09 -14.36 6.28
CA ALA A 292 20.06 -13.27 6.28
C ALA A 292 19.42 -11.93 6.67
N TRP A 293 18.21 -11.64 6.20
CA TRP A 293 17.47 -10.42 6.56
C TRP A 293 17.01 -10.41 8.03
N TYR A 294 16.58 -11.55 8.58
CA TYR A 294 16.32 -11.66 10.02
C TYR A 294 17.60 -11.42 10.83
N LYS A 295 18.71 -12.07 10.47
CA LYS A 295 19.99 -11.87 11.14
C LYS A 295 20.47 -10.41 11.05
N GLU A 296 20.38 -9.77 9.88
CA GLU A 296 20.73 -8.34 9.71
C GLU A 296 19.85 -7.43 10.61
N ASN A 297 18.58 -7.78 10.81
CA ASN A 297 17.71 -7.07 11.74
C ASN A 297 18.10 -7.32 13.20
N GLU A 298 18.41 -8.55 13.59
CA GLU A 298 18.85 -8.95 14.93
C GLU A 298 20.19 -8.31 15.30
N ASP A 299 21.18 -8.35 14.41
CA ASP A 299 22.48 -7.70 14.55
C ASP A 299 22.30 -6.18 14.73
N ARG A 300 21.40 -5.54 13.97
CA ARG A 300 21.08 -4.11 14.08
C ARG A 300 20.29 -3.75 15.34
N GLU A 301 19.47 -4.67 15.86
CA GLU A 301 18.76 -4.51 17.13
C GLU A 301 19.72 -4.67 18.32
N ALA A 302 20.63 -5.65 18.25
CA ALA A 302 21.72 -5.83 19.20
C ALA A 302 22.67 -4.62 19.21
N GLU A 303 23.01 -4.06 18.04
CA GLU A 303 23.85 -2.86 17.93
C GLU A 303 23.17 -1.63 18.56
N ARG A 304 21.84 -1.46 18.38
CA ARG A 304 21.05 -0.45 19.11
C ARG A 304 21.07 -0.67 20.61
N ILE A 305 20.93 -1.91 21.09
CA ILE A 305 20.98 -2.25 22.52
C ILE A 305 22.37 -1.95 23.09
N LEU A 306 23.45 -2.27 22.36
CA LEU A 306 24.83 -1.91 22.70
C LEU A 306 25.03 -0.39 22.76
N LYS A 307 24.57 0.37 21.76
CA LYS A 307 24.62 1.85 21.76
C LYS A 307 23.80 2.45 22.90
N LYS A 308 22.65 1.87 23.25
CA LYS A 308 21.79 2.26 24.40
C LYS A 308 22.41 1.91 25.75
N ARG A 309 23.16 0.81 25.86
CA ARG A 309 23.97 0.46 27.05
C ARG A 309 25.20 1.36 27.18
N ALA A 310 25.91 1.66 26.09
CA ALA A 310 27.09 2.52 26.09
C ALA A 310 26.75 3.98 26.44
N SER A 311 25.66 4.53 25.90
CA SER A 311 25.15 5.85 26.30
C SER A 311 24.72 5.89 27.76
N ARG A 312 23.98 4.88 28.25
CA ARG A 312 23.68 4.73 29.69
C ARG A 312 24.94 4.65 30.57
N ARG A 313 26.01 3.99 30.11
CA ARG A 313 27.28 3.93 30.84
C ARG A 313 27.99 5.29 30.87
N ARG A 314 27.98 6.05 29.76
CA ARG A 314 28.50 7.43 29.70
C ARG A 314 27.71 8.41 30.58
N SER A 315 26.40 8.25 30.74
CA SER A 315 25.62 9.05 31.70
C SER A 315 25.80 8.62 33.16
N GLY A 316 26.17 7.36 33.42
CA GLY A 316 26.40 6.84 34.77
C GLY A 316 27.70 7.35 35.41
N THR A 317 28.78 7.50 34.64
CA THR A 317 30.07 8.02 35.14
C THR A 317 30.12 9.56 35.29
N ALA A 318 29.00 10.26 35.08
CA ALA A 318 28.93 11.72 35.21
C ALA A 318 28.52 12.20 36.62
N SER A 319 28.51 11.31 37.62
CA SER A 319 27.96 11.60 38.95
C SER A 319 28.83 11.08 40.12
N SER A 320 30.15 11.30 40.08
CA SER A 320 31.03 11.06 41.24
C SER A 320 32.44 11.70 41.14
N THR A 321 32.52 13.03 41.13
CA THR A 321 33.68 13.76 41.72
C THR A 321 33.32 15.21 42.02
N SER A 322 33.25 15.53 43.32
CA SER A 322 33.09 16.91 43.82
C SER A 322 34.14 17.18 44.91
N SER A 323 35.18 17.90 44.55
CA SER A 323 36.15 18.50 45.47
C SER A 323 36.69 19.81 44.85
N SER A 324 37.04 20.77 45.70
CA SER A 324 36.99 22.20 45.37
C SER A 324 38.38 22.88 45.38
N THR A 325 38.36 24.20 45.09
CA THR A 325 39.45 25.22 45.19
C THR A 325 40.37 25.40 43.96
N SER A 326 40.83 26.61 43.59
CA SER A 326 40.30 27.99 43.82
C SER A 326 41.12 29.07 43.05
N HIS A 327 40.48 30.14 42.57
CA HIS A 327 41.08 31.40 42.04
C HIS A 327 41.98 31.27 40.77
N VAL A 328 42.34 32.29 39.98
CA VAL A 328 42.18 33.79 39.99
C VAL A 328 41.76 34.27 38.56
N GLN A 329 41.13 35.44 38.41
CA GLN A 329 41.00 36.20 37.14
C GLN A 329 41.87 37.47 37.14
N PRO A 330 42.35 37.93 35.97
CA PRO A 330 41.91 39.25 35.49
C PRO A 330 41.53 39.30 33.99
N ALA A 331 41.08 40.47 33.52
CA ALA A 331 40.50 40.71 32.18
C ALA A 331 41.35 41.68 31.31
N LEU A 332 40.71 42.44 30.39
CA LEU A 332 41.25 43.45 29.43
C LEU A 332 41.71 42.85 28.06
N VAL A 333 41.55 43.50 26.88
CA VAL A 333 40.73 44.67 26.44
C VAL A 333 40.52 44.68 24.90
N SER A 334 39.64 45.56 24.39
CA SER A 334 39.36 45.86 22.96
C SER A 334 40.56 46.51 22.21
N LEU A 335 40.66 46.78 20.90
CA LEU A 335 39.77 47.30 19.82
C LEU A 335 40.41 46.98 18.42
N PRO A 336 39.79 47.30 17.25
CA PRO A 336 40.26 46.93 15.90
C PRO A 336 40.98 48.07 15.12
N SER A 337 41.42 47.78 13.89
CA SER A 337 41.95 48.74 12.89
C SER A 337 41.26 48.61 11.51
N SER A 338 41.40 49.63 10.63
CA SER A 338 40.50 49.89 9.49
C SER A 338 41.19 50.19 8.14
N GLY A 339 40.43 50.08 7.04
CA GLY A 339 40.73 50.61 5.68
C GLY A 339 39.94 49.84 4.58
N THR A 340 39.12 50.44 3.69
CA THR A 340 39.39 51.35 2.54
C THR A 340 40.38 50.76 1.52
N THR A 341 40.12 50.64 0.19
CA THR A 341 39.08 51.16 -0.75
C THR A 341 39.12 50.30 -2.06
N ALA A 342 38.33 50.38 -3.16
CA ALA A 342 37.28 51.28 -3.71
C ALA A 342 36.36 50.51 -4.72
N GLY A 343 35.75 51.20 -5.71
CA GLY A 343 35.09 50.66 -6.93
C GLY A 343 35.50 51.49 -8.18
N PRO A 344 34.65 51.75 -9.21
CA PRO A 344 33.46 51.03 -9.71
C PRO A 344 33.34 50.95 -11.27
N SER A 345 32.42 50.12 -11.82
CA SER A 345 31.88 50.19 -13.21
C SER A 345 30.65 49.25 -13.34
N SER A 346 29.42 49.67 -13.73
CA SER A 346 28.90 50.11 -15.05
C SER A 346 29.12 49.05 -16.15
N ALA A 347 28.20 48.59 -17.01
CA ALA A 347 26.86 48.98 -17.51
C ALA A 347 26.50 47.93 -18.63
N SER A 348 25.41 47.85 -19.40
CA SER A 348 24.06 48.47 -19.52
C SER A 348 23.23 47.71 -20.59
N GLY A 349 21.90 47.85 -20.59
CA GLY A 349 21.02 47.65 -21.78
C GLY A 349 20.33 46.27 -21.88
N SER A 350 19.01 46.12 -22.11
CA SER A 350 18.06 46.70 -23.10
C SER A 350 17.95 45.84 -24.39
N SER A 351 16.78 45.50 -24.95
CA SER A 351 15.36 45.73 -24.55
C SER A 351 14.40 45.06 -25.56
N ASN A 352 13.12 44.88 -25.19
CA ASN A 352 11.92 44.80 -26.08
C ASN A 352 11.76 43.54 -26.99
N SER A 353 10.54 43.13 -27.43
CA SER A 353 9.15 43.45 -27.00
C SER A 353 8.09 42.57 -27.72
N ALA A 354 6.95 42.33 -27.05
CA ALA A 354 5.62 41.96 -27.63
C ALA A 354 5.52 40.58 -28.37
N THR A 355 4.34 39.99 -28.64
CA THR A 355 2.93 40.46 -28.57
C THR A 355 1.96 39.31 -28.19
N SER A 356 0.70 39.59 -27.85
CA SER A 356 -0.39 38.60 -27.67
C SER A 356 -1.73 39.10 -28.26
N PRO A 357 -2.61 38.19 -28.71
CA PRO A 357 -4.02 38.14 -28.21
C PRO A 357 -4.46 36.68 -27.92
N THR A 358 -5.18 36.28 -26.85
CA THR A 358 -6.46 36.66 -26.21
C THR A 358 -7.74 35.96 -26.74
N PHE A 359 -8.46 35.38 -25.77
CA PHE A 359 -9.71 34.59 -25.76
C PHE A 359 -10.96 35.10 -26.51
N SER A 360 -11.79 34.13 -26.95
CA SER A 360 -13.27 34.06 -26.77
C SER A 360 -13.72 32.62 -27.11
N GLU A 361 -14.31 31.74 -26.29
CA GLU A 361 -15.49 31.74 -25.39
C GLU A 361 -16.85 31.37 -26.07
N PHE A 362 -17.67 30.59 -25.34
CA PHE A 362 -19.06 30.12 -25.59
C PHE A 362 -19.51 29.54 -26.95
N SER A 363 -19.96 28.29 -26.92
CA SER A 363 -21.35 27.96 -27.32
C SER A 363 -21.83 26.63 -26.70
N THR A 364 -23.10 26.59 -26.27
CA THR A 364 -23.76 25.41 -25.69
C THR A 364 -24.69 24.74 -26.69
N LYS A 365 -24.65 23.41 -26.81
CA LYS A 365 -25.82 22.61 -27.21
C LYS A 365 -25.96 21.37 -26.34
N ALA A 366 -27.02 21.35 -25.55
CA ALA A 366 -27.68 20.11 -25.18
C ALA A 366 -28.62 19.72 -26.32
N ASP A 367 -28.75 18.42 -26.61
CA ASP A 367 -29.80 17.90 -27.48
C ASP A 367 -30.45 16.69 -26.78
N GLY A 368 -31.77 16.71 -26.66
CA GLY A 368 -32.51 15.77 -25.83
C GLY A 368 -33.28 14.76 -26.66
N ARG A 369 -33.14 13.46 -26.34
CA ARG A 369 -34.10 12.44 -26.79
C ARG A 369 -34.75 11.74 -25.60
N ARG A 370 -35.96 12.20 -25.27
CA ARG A 370 -36.98 11.31 -24.72
C ARG A 370 -37.53 10.47 -25.88
N HIS A 371 -37.63 9.15 -25.70
CA HIS A 371 -38.77 8.40 -26.23
C HIS A 371 -39.21 7.36 -25.21
N SER A 372 -40.48 7.02 -25.29
CA SER A 372 -41.21 6.17 -24.34
C SER A 372 -41.51 4.80 -24.94
N HIS A 373 -41.95 3.88 -24.08
CA HIS A 373 -42.31 2.49 -24.38
C HIS A 373 -41.09 1.60 -24.72
N ARG A 374 -41.02 0.35 -24.26
CA ARG A 374 -42.02 -0.44 -23.51
C ARG A 374 -41.55 -0.76 -22.09
#